data_AF-A0AAP0HII0-F1
#
_entry.id   AF-A0AAP0HII0-F1
#
_cell.length_a   1.000
_cell.length_b   1.000
_cell.length_c   1.000
_cell.angle_alpha   90.00
_cell.angle_beta   90.00
_cell.angle_gamma   90.00
#
_symmetry.space_group_name_H-M   'P 1'
#
loop_
_entity.id
_entity.type
_entity.pdbx_description
1 polymer ?
#
loop_
_entity_poly.entity_id
_entity_poly.type
_entity_poly.pdbx_seq_one_letter_code
_entity_poly.pdbx_strand_id
1 'polypeptide(L)'
;MAKALCALQLEMRTNESTDLLKSSSAVISGKRKRNYSTIKEDSEAQVGDFPNFKELAGVDCQILQKRCNLGYRALTIVRLAQKIYKSRGNWLLELEKAEEALLLEGNASAICDNVYDELMSIKGFGSFASSYVLTCMGNYQRIPADTETIRYLNKAKRLVVP
;
A
#
# COMPACT_ATOMS: atom_id res chain seq x y z
N MET A 1 -3.03 5.24 -10.29
CA MET A 1 -2.10 4.49 -9.41
C MET A 1 -2.84 3.35 -8.72
N ALA A 2 -3.76 3.60 -7.78
CA ALA A 2 -4.53 2.55 -7.09
C ALA A 2 -5.26 1.60 -8.07
N LYS A 3 -6.02 2.13 -9.04
CA LYS A 3 -6.68 1.33 -10.09
C LYS A 3 -5.72 0.41 -10.86
N ALA A 4 -4.47 0.86 -11.08
CA ALA A 4 -3.46 0.09 -11.79
C ALA A 4 -2.86 -1.03 -10.92
N LEU A 5 -2.84 -0.86 -9.60
CA LEU A 5 -2.47 -1.92 -8.66
C LEU A 5 -3.57 -2.99 -8.59
N CYS A 6 -4.83 -2.57 -8.51
CA CYS A 6 -5.98 -3.47 -8.54
C CYS A 6 -6.07 -4.29 -9.85
N ALA A 7 -5.81 -3.65 -11.00
CA ALA A 7 -5.74 -4.37 -12.27
C ALA A 7 -4.59 -5.38 -12.30
N LEU A 8 -3.41 -5.02 -11.77
CA LEU A 8 -2.27 -5.93 -11.68
C LEU A 8 -2.58 -7.15 -10.79
N GLN A 9 -3.27 -6.93 -9.66
CA GLN A 9 -3.68 -8.00 -8.74
C GLN A 9 -4.61 -9.01 -9.43
N LEU A 10 -5.59 -8.51 -10.20
CA LEU A 10 -6.48 -9.37 -10.98
C LEU A 10 -5.71 -10.19 -12.03
N GLU A 11 -4.77 -9.57 -12.75
CA GLU A 11 -3.90 -10.27 -13.71
C GLU A 11 -3.09 -11.39 -13.05
N MET A 12 -2.49 -11.13 -11.88
CA MET A 12 -1.71 -12.13 -11.15
C MET A 12 -2.57 -13.34 -10.77
N ARG A 13 -3.78 -13.10 -10.26
CA ARG A 13 -4.72 -14.16 -9.85
C ARG A 13 -5.22 -15.00 -11.04
N THR A 14 -5.53 -14.35 -12.17
CA THR A 14 -5.95 -15.06 -13.38
C THR A 14 -4.83 -15.92 -13.95
N ASN A 15 -3.59 -15.45 -13.96
CA ASN A 15 -2.44 -16.21 -14.44
C ASN A 15 -2.16 -17.44 -13.57
N GLU A 16 -2.16 -17.29 -12.23
CA GLU A 16 -2.04 -18.43 -11.30
C GLU A 16 -3.12 -19.49 -11.55
N SER A 17 -4.36 -19.05 -11.74
CA SER A 17 -5.48 -19.95 -12.03
C SER A 17 -5.28 -20.71 -13.35
N THR A 18 -4.74 -20.06 -14.38
CA THR A 18 -4.45 -20.72 -15.66
C THR A 18 -3.25 -21.68 -15.60
N ASP A 19 -2.25 -21.41 -14.76
CA ASP A 19 -1.09 -22.28 -14.61
C ASP A 19 -1.42 -23.54 -13.80
N LEU A 20 -2.31 -23.42 -12.79
CA LEU A 20 -2.88 -24.57 -12.08
C LEU A 20 -3.68 -25.50 -13.02
N LEU A 21 -4.43 -24.93 -13.97
CA LEU A 21 -5.17 -25.72 -14.97
C LEU A 21 -4.25 -26.37 -16.02
N LYS A 22 -3.13 -25.74 -16.38
CA LYS A 22 -2.12 -26.32 -17.31
C LYS A 22 -1.35 -27.48 -16.67
N SER A 23 -1.11 -27.46 -15.34
CA SER A 23 -0.48 -28.59 -14.65
C SER A 23 -1.33 -29.87 -14.63
N SER A 24 -2.61 -29.78 -15.02
CA SER A 24 -3.54 -30.93 -15.07
C SER A 24 -3.94 -31.35 -16.48
N SER A 25 -3.38 -30.75 -17.54
CA SER A 25 -3.73 -31.10 -18.92
C SER A 25 -2.50 -31.04 -19.83
N ALA A 26 -1.95 -32.22 -20.13
CA ALA A 26 -1.03 -32.39 -21.23
C ALA A 26 -1.76 -32.12 -22.57
N VAL A 27 -1.06 -31.41 -23.46
CA VAL A 27 -1.31 -31.26 -24.91
C VAL A 27 -2.51 -30.36 -25.29
N ILE A 28 -2.24 -29.23 -25.94
CA ILE A 28 -2.49 -28.96 -27.38
C ILE A 28 -2.13 -27.50 -27.69
N SER A 29 -1.46 -27.36 -28.84
CA SER A 29 -0.97 -26.16 -29.54
C SER A 29 -1.95 -24.99 -29.70
N GLY A 30 -1.41 -23.78 -29.84
CA GLY A 30 -1.94 -22.84 -30.84
C GLY A 30 -1.98 -21.34 -30.51
N LYS A 31 -1.08 -20.59 -31.15
CA LYS A 31 -1.23 -19.23 -31.71
C LYS A 31 -1.46 -18.05 -30.74
N ARG A 32 -0.37 -17.27 -30.59
CA ARG A 32 -0.40 -15.83 -30.29
C ARG A 32 -1.29 -15.08 -31.29
N LYS A 33 -2.28 -14.34 -30.79
CA LYS A 33 -2.85 -13.18 -31.48
C LYS A 33 -2.82 -11.99 -30.52
N ARG A 34 -1.95 -11.03 -30.82
CA ARG A 34 -2.03 -9.66 -30.29
C ARG A 34 -3.09 -8.94 -31.12
N ASN A 35 -4.18 -8.53 -30.49
CA ASN A 35 -5.09 -7.55 -31.06
C ASN A 35 -5.20 -6.39 -30.06
N TYR A 36 -4.49 -5.30 -30.36
CA TYR A 36 -4.79 -4.00 -29.79
C TYR A 36 -5.90 -3.41 -30.66
N SER A 37 -7.13 -3.42 -30.17
CA SER A 37 -8.23 -2.70 -30.83
C SER A 37 -9.23 -2.18 -29.82
N THR A 38 -9.34 -0.85 -29.84
CA THR A 38 -10.55 -0.06 -29.61
C THR A 38 -10.99 0.12 -28.16
N ILE A 39 -10.77 1.35 -27.69
CA ILE A 39 -11.42 1.97 -26.54
C ILE A 39 -12.95 1.84 -26.73
N LYS A 40 -13.60 1.06 -25.87
CA LYS A 40 -15.03 1.12 -25.59
C LYS A 40 -15.19 1.34 -24.10
N GLU A 41 -15.87 2.42 -23.75
CA GLU A 41 -16.25 2.77 -22.38
C GLU A 41 -17.33 1.80 -21.84
N ASP A 42 -17.24 1.55 -20.53
CA ASP A 42 -18.25 1.01 -19.61
C ASP A 42 -18.86 -0.38 -19.87
N SER A 43 -18.01 -1.40 -19.99
CA SER A 43 -18.25 -2.60 -19.18
C SER A 43 -17.71 -2.33 -17.78
N GLU A 44 -18.43 -2.66 -16.70
CA GLU A 44 -17.84 -2.71 -15.35
C GLU A 44 -16.58 -3.57 -15.41
N ALA A 45 -15.44 -2.92 -15.63
CA ALA A 45 -14.18 -3.61 -15.79
C ALA A 45 -13.94 -4.25 -14.44
N GLN A 46 -13.95 -5.58 -14.39
CA GLN A 46 -13.72 -6.34 -13.17
C GLN A 46 -12.47 -5.75 -12.49
N VAL A 47 -12.67 -5.06 -11.37
CA VAL A 47 -11.60 -4.41 -10.62
C VAL A 47 -11.12 -5.44 -9.61
N GLY A 48 -9.82 -5.77 -9.63
CA GLY A 48 -9.22 -6.61 -8.60
C GLY A 48 -9.15 -5.91 -7.24
N ASP A 49 -8.79 -6.66 -6.21
CA ASP A 49 -8.56 -6.10 -4.88
C ASP A 49 -7.27 -5.29 -4.83
N PHE A 50 -7.08 -4.49 -3.77
CA PHE A 50 -5.75 -3.91 -3.53
C PHE A 50 -4.78 -5.04 -3.17
N PRO A 51 -3.58 -5.10 -3.78
CA PRO A 51 -2.67 -6.22 -3.57
C PRO A 51 -2.14 -6.25 -2.13
N ASN A 52 -2.14 -7.44 -1.54
CA ASN A 52 -1.61 -7.66 -0.21
C ASN A 52 -0.07 -7.75 -0.21
N PHE A 53 0.55 -7.73 0.97
CA PHE A 53 2.01 -7.75 1.08
C PHE A 53 2.65 -9.03 0.51
N LYS A 54 1.96 -10.18 0.53
CA LYS A 54 2.48 -11.44 -0.03
C LYS A 54 2.53 -11.37 -1.55
N GLU A 55 1.46 -10.86 -2.15
CA GLU A 55 1.39 -10.61 -3.60
C GLU A 55 2.51 -9.62 -4.01
N LEU A 56 2.65 -8.50 -3.30
CA LEU A 56 3.65 -7.46 -3.61
C LEU A 56 5.11 -7.89 -3.39
N ALA A 57 5.39 -8.80 -2.46
CA ALA A 57 6.76 -9.19 -2.11
C ALA A 57 7.53 -9.84 -3.27
N GLY A 58 6.80 -10.51 -4.18
CA GLY A 58 7.34 -11.17 -5.37
C GLY A 58 7.29 -10.34 -6.65
N VAL A 59 6.65 -9.17 -6.65
CA VAL A 59 6.51 -8.35 -7.87
C VAL A 59 7.81 -7.63 -8.18
N ASP A 60 8.20 -7.65 -9.47
CA ASP A 60 9.31 -6.84 -9.96
C ASP A 60 9.03 -5.34 -9.77
N CYS A 61 9.98 -4.65 -9.12
CA CYS A 61 9.93 -3.21 -8.92
C CYS A 61 9.71 -2.43 -10.23
N GLN A 62 10.22 -2.90 -11.38
CA GLN A 62 10.02 -2.21 -12.66
C GLN A 62 8.55 -2.22 -13.11
N ILE A 63 7.80 -3.28 -12.79
CA ILE A 63 6.36 -3.37 -13.06
C ILE A 63 5.64 -2.28 -12.27
N LEU A 64 5.88 -2.21 -10.97
CA LEU A 64 5.28 -1.20 -10.11
C LEU A 64 5.66 0.23 -10.52
N GLN A 65 6.93 0.45 -10.86
CA GLN A 65 7.43 1.76 -11.26
C GLN A 65 6.77 2.28 -12.53
N LYS A 66 6.68 1.45 -13.57
CA LYS A 66 6.22 1.86 -14.91
C LYS A 66 4.72 1.62 -15.10
N ARG A 67 4.24 0.38 -14.88
CA ARG A 67 2.83 0.01 -15.13
C ARG A 67 1.88 0.61 -14.10
N CYS A 68 2.28 0.65 -12.83
CA CYS A 68 1.43 1.21 -11.76
C CYS A 68 1.66 2.71 -11.50
N ASN A 69 2.57 3.34 -12.26
CA ASN A 69 2.95 4.75 -12.15
C ASN A 69 3.40 5.16 -10.72
N LEU A 70 4.10 4.26 -10.02
CA LEU A 70 4.59 4.53 -8.67
C LEU A 70 5.90 5.34 -8.66
N GLY A 71 6.63 5.35 -9.78
CA GLY A 71 7.91 6.01 -9.89
C GLY A 71 8.93 5.44 -8.90
N TYR A 72 9.75 6.31 -8.30
CA TYR A 72 10.79 5.90 -7.35
C TYR A 72 10.26 5.20 -6.09
N ARG A 73 8.98 5.37 -5.75
CA ARG A 73 8.34 4.76 -4.57
C ARG A 73 8.14 3.25 -4.69
N ALA A 74 8.15 2.72 -5.92
CA ALA A 74 8.00 1.29 -6.17
C ALA A 74 8.99 0.44 -5.35
N LEU A 75 10.25 0.87 -5.29
CA LEU A 75 11.29 0.16 -4.56
C LEU A 75 11.02 0.12 -3.06
N THR A 76 10.54 1.23 -2.49
CA THR A 76 10.16 1.30 -1.08
C THR A 76 9.01 0.35 -0.77
N ILE A 77 7.99 0.32 -1.60
CA ILE A 77 6.80 -0.53 -1.42
C ILE A 77 7.20 -2.01 -1.46
N VAL A 78 7.98 -2.44 -2.46
CA VAL A 78 8.45 -3.84 -2.57
C VAL A 78 9.30 -4.22 -1.36
N ARG A 79 10.20 -3.33 -0.91
CA ARG A 79 11.05 -3.59 0.26
C ARG A 79 10.23 -3.73 1.54
N LEU A 80 9.21 -2.90 1.74
CA LEU A 80 8.30 -3.02 2.87
C LEU A 80 7.55 -4.36 2.83
N ALA A 81 6.95 -4.69 1.68
CA ALA A 81 6.25 -5.95 1.49
C ALA A 81 7.16 -7.17 1.77
N GLN A 82 8.41 -7.12 1.30
CA GLN A 82 9.41 -8.16 1.58
C GLN A 82 9.83 -8.23 3.05
N LYS A 83 9.94 -7.09 3.75
CA LYS A 83 10.22 -7.06 5.20
C LYS A 83 9.13 -7.81 5.96
N ILE A 84 7.86 -7.48 5.68
CA ILE A 84 6.68 -8.11 6.30
C ILE A 84 6.61 -9.60 5.94
N TYR A 85 6.85 -9.94 4.67
CA TYR A 85 6.85 -11.33 4.21
C TYR A 85 7.92 -12.16 4.92
N LYS A 86 9.16 -11.66 5.01
CA LYS A 86 10.28 -12.34 5.68
C LYS A 86 10.07 -12.52 7.18
N SER A 87 9.42 -11.55 7.84
CA SER A 87 9.01 -11.68 9.25
C SER A 87 7.78 -12.57 9.43
N ARG A 88 7.29 -13.24 8.37
CA ARG A 88 6.06 -14.05 8.38
C ARG A 88 4.83 -13.28 8.89
N GLY A 89 4.79 -11.97 8.65
CA GLY A 89 3.73 -11.09 9.14
C GLY A 89 3.85 -10.65 10.60
N ASN A 90 4.88 -11.07 11.35
CA ASN A 90 4.99 -10.71 12.78
C ASN A 90 4.97 -9.19 13.03
N TRP A 91 5.66 -8.42 12.18
CA TRP A 91 5.64 -6.96 12.25
C TRP A 91 4.23 -6.37 12.08
N LEU A 92 3.42 -6.94 11.18
CA LEU A 92 2.04 -6.49 10.97
C LEU A 92 1.16 -6.86 12.17
N LEU A 93 1.35 -8.04 12.74
CA LEU A 93 0.66 -8.49 13.94
C LEU A 93 1.00 -7.63 15.17
N GLU A 94 2.24 -7.16 15.30
CA GLU A 94 2.65 -6.23 16.36
C GLU A 94 1.94 -4.86 16.21
N LEU A 95 1.77 -4.37 14.98
CA LEU A 95 0.97 -3.17 14.70
C LEU A 95 -0.52 -3.36 15.03
N GLU A 96 -1.12 -4.50 14.65
CA GLU A 96 -2.53 -4.82 14.97
C GLU A 96 -2.77 -4.86 16.48
N LYS A 97 -1.85 -5.47 17.24
CA LYS A 97 -1.90 -5.46 18.72
C LYS A 97 -1.77 -4.05 19.30
N ALA A 98 -0.91 -3.22 18.71
CA ALA A 98 -0.78 -1.84 19.13
C ALA A 98 -2.09 -1.07 18.90
N GLU A 99 -2.73 -1.25 17.72
CA GLU A 99 -4.04 -0.66 17.41
C GLU A 99 -5.12 -1.10 18.39
N GLU A 100 -5.21 -2.40 18.70
CA GLU A 100 -6.18 -2.93 19.67
C GLU A 100 -5.96 -2.34 21.08
N ALA A 101 -4.70 -2.21 21.52
CA ALA A 101 -4.38 -1.62 22.80
C ALA A 101 -4.76 -0.13 22.90
N LEU A 102 -4.76 0.63 21.78
CA LEU A 102 -5.26 2.02 21.76
C LEU A 102 -6.75 2.13 22.08
N LEU A 103 -7.54 1.09 21.80
CA LEU A 103 -8.98 1.07 22.08
C LEU A 103 -9.30 0.76 23.55
N LEU A 104 -8.39 0.08 24.25
CA LEU A 104 -8.63 -0.49 25.58
C LEU A 104 -7.91 0.24 26.72
N GLU A 105 -6.76 0.87 26.45
CA GLU A 105 -5.85 1.38 27.48
C GLU A 105 -5.81 2.91 27.60
N GLY A 106 -5.60 3.41 28.82
CA GLY A 106 -5.39 4.84 29.11
C GLY A 106 -3.99 5.37 28.77
N ASN A 107 -3.09 4.54 28.21
CA ASN A 107 -1.70 4.89 27.89
C ASN A 107 -1.46 5.16 26.39
N ALA A 108 -2.53 5.43 25.62
CA ALA A 108 -2.52 5.52 24.16
C ALA A 108 -1.37 6.36 23.57
N SER A 109 -0.92 7.41 24.27
CA SER A 109 0.22 8.24 23.85
C SER A 109 1.52 7.45 23.73
N ALA A 110 1.87 6.64 24.73
CA ALA A 110 3.15 5.91 24.75
C ALA A 110 3.20 4.83 23.65
N ILE A 111 2.08 4.14 23.43
CA ILE A 111 1.94 3.17 22.34
C ILE A 111 2.14 3.86 21.00
N CYS A 112 1.48 5.01 20.79
CA CYS A 112 1.58 5.74 19.54
C CYS A 112 2.98 6.30 19.28
N ASP A 113 3.70 6.77 20.31
CA ASP A 113 5.07 7.26 20.14
C ASP A 113 6.02 6.10 19.77
N ASN A 114 5.87 4.91 20.37
CA ASN A 114 6.65 3.74 19.99
C ASN A 114 6.38 3.32 18.53
N VAL A 115 5.11 3.27 18.11
CA VAL A 115 4.74 2.97 16.72
C VAL A 115 5.27 4.05 15.77
N TYR A 116 5.19 5.32 16.16
CA TYR A 116 5.71 6.44 15.37
C TYR A 116 7.22 6.28 15.10
N ASP A 117 8.01 6.02 16.14
CA ASP A 117 9.46 5.87 16.04
C ASP A 117 9.84 4.67 15.17
N GLU A 118 9.10 3.58 15.31
CA GLU A 118 9.28 2.41 14.44
C GLU A 118 8.98 2.74 12.98
N LEU A 119 7.85 3.40 12.69
CA LEU A 119 7.50 3.82 11.33
C LEU A 119 8.55 4.77 10.75
N MET A 120 9.04 5.73 11.54
CA MET A 120 10.10 6.67 11.14
C MET A 120 11.42 5.96 10.78
N SER A 121 11.68 4.76 11.31
CA SER A 121 12.86 3.96 10.96
C SER A 121 12.76 3.31 9.56
N ILE A 122 11.55 3.23 8.99
CA ILE A 122 11.31 2.58 7.69
C ILE A 122 11.69 3.55 6.57
N LYS A 123 12.58 3.12 5.67
CA LYS A 123 12.96 3.94 4.52
C LYS A 123 11.72 4.36 3.72
N GLY A 124 11.58 5.66 3.49
CA GLY A 124 10.47 6.25 2.72
C GLY A 124 9.26 6.62 3.58
N PHE A 125 9.29 6.28 4.87
CA PHE A 125 8.44 6.91 5.87
C PHE A 125 9.16 8.13 6.42
N GLY A 126 8.37 9.17 6.67
CA GLY A 126 8.77 10.41 7.31
C GLY A 126 7.61 10.90 8.15
N SER A 127 7.77 12.05 8.81
CA SER A 127 6.81 12.54 9.81
C SER A 127 5.37 12.56 9.30
N PHE A 128 5.15 13.00 8.05
CA PHE A 128 3.84 12.98 7.41
C PHE A 128 3.27 11.56 7.28
N ALA A 129 4.01 10.65 6.63
CA ALA A 129 3.55 9.29 6.37
C ALA A 129 3.32 8.51 7.67
N SER A 130 4.21 8.64 8.64
CA SER A 130 4.09 7.98 9.95
C SER A 130 2.88 8.49 10.72
N SER A 131 2.65 9.82 10.75
CA SER A 131 1.46 10.39 11.38
C SER A 131 0.17 9.98 10.67
N TYR A 132 0.22 9.83 9.34
CA TYR A 132 -0.93 9.36 8.55
C TYR A 132 -1.31 7.92 8.90
N VAL A 133 -0.33 7.03 9.09
CA VAL A 133 -0.59 5.66 9.56
C VAL A 133 -1.20 5.65 10.96
N LEU A 134 -0.69 6.47 11.88
CA LEU A 134 -1.29 6.60 13.22
C LEU A 134 -2.74 7.09 13.16
N THR A 135 -3.06 7.99 12.23
CA THR A 135 -4.46 8.40 11.99
C THR A 135 -5.32 7.22 11.52
N CYS A 136 -4.80 6.36 10.65
CA CYS A 136 -5.51 5.12 10.24
C CYS A 136 -5.73 4.16 11.43
N MET A 137 -4.84 4.17 12.43
CA MET A 137 -4.98 3.41 13.69
C MET A 137 -5.87 4.11 14.72
N GLY A 138 -6.49 5.24 14.38
CA GLY A 138 -7.40 5.98 15.26
C GLY A 138 -6.76 7.02 16.19
N ASN A 139 -5.45 7.30 16.07
CA ASN A 139 -4.82 8.40 16.79
C ASN A 139 -4.92 9.73 16.01
N TYR A 140 -5.67 10.69 16.57
CA TYR A 140 -5.86 12.04 16.02
C TYR A 140 -5.09 13.14 16.75
N GLN A 141 -4.30 12.80 17.78
CA GLN A 141 -3.46 13.75 18.53
C GLN A 141 -2.26 14.23 17.70
N ARG A 142 -1.75 13.36 16.81
CA ARG A 142 -0.65 13.67 15.89
C ARG A 142 -1.15 13.78 14.45
N ILE A 143 -1.46 15.00 14.03
CA ILE A 143 -2.04 15.28 12.71
C ILE A 143 -0.95 15.22 11.61
N PRO A 144 -1.15 14.47 10.52
CA PRO A 144 -0.27 14.53 9.36
C PRO A 144 -0.33 15.91 8.71
N ALA A 145 0.80 16.62 8.68
CA ALA A 145 0.88 17.97 8.14
C ALA A 145 1.64 17.97 6.79
N ASP A 146 0.90 18.10 5.70
CA ASP A 146 1.48 18.33 4.37
C ASP A 146 1.76 19.83 4.12
N THR A 147 2.24 20.15 2.92
CA THR A 147 2.54 21.53 2.53
C THR A 147 1.32 22.44 2.64
N GLU A 148 0.13 21.94 2.29
CA GLU A 148 -1.12 22.70 2.37
C GLU A 148 -1.57 22.91 3.82
N THR A 149 -1.48 21.87 4.65
CA THR A 149 -1.77 21.92 6.09
C THR A 149 -0.88 22.98 6.76
N ILE A 150 0.42 22.96 6.49
CA ILE A 150 1.38 23.94 7.02
C ILE A 150 1.05 25.35 6.50
N ARG A 151 0.72 25.51 5.22
CA ARG A 151 0.34 26.80 4.61
C ARG A 151 -0.86 27.41 5.33
N TYR A 152 -1.91 26.62 5.57
CA TYR A 152 -3.11 27.08 6.29
C TYR A 152 -2.83 27.38 7.76
N LEU A 153 -2.07 26.53 8.46
CA LEU A 153 -1.68 26.77 9.85
C LEU A 153 -0.89 28.07 9.99
N ASN A 154 0.03 28.35 9.06
CA ASN A 154 0.79 29.60 9.05
C ASN A 154 -0.11 30.82 8.78
N LYS A 155 -1.11 30.69 7.91
CA LYS A 155 -2.10 31.75 7.68
C LYS A 155 -2.95 31.99 8.93
N ALA A 156 -3.41 30.92 9.59
CA ALA A 156 -4.20 31.02 10.82
C ALA A 156 -3.40 31.65 11.96
N LYS A 157 -2.15 31.25 12.18
CA LYS A 157 -1.27 31.85 13.20
C LYS A 157 -1.06 33.36 13.01
N ARG A 158 -0.99 33.83 11.76
CA ARG A 158 -0.88 35.26 11.44
C ARG A 158 -2.16 36.05 11.71
N LEU A 159 -3.32 35.39 11.79
CA LEU A 159 -4.60 36.01 12.16
C LEU A 159 -4.82 36.05 13.68
N VAL A 160 -4.00 35.33 14.46
CA VAL A 160 -4.08 35.23 15.93
C VAL A 160 -3.04 36.13 16.61
N VAL A 161 -2.38 37.02 15.86
CA VAL A 161 -1.54 38.07 16.45
C VAL A 161 -2.45 39.26 16.80
N PRO A 162 -2.60 39.63 18.09
CA PRO A 162 -3.33 40.83 18.49
C PRO A 162 -2.65 42.12 18.02
#